data_AF-K9PGN1-F1
#
_entry.id   AF-K9PGN1-F1
#
_cell.length_a   1.000
_cell.length_b   1.000
_cell.length_c   1.000
_cell.angle_alpha   90.00
_cell.angle_beta   90.00
_cell.angle_gamma   90.00
#
_symmetry.space_group_name_H-M   'P 1'
#
loop_
_entity.id
_entity.type
_entity.pdbx_description
1 polymer ?
#
loop_
_entity_poly.entity_id
_entity_poly.type
_entity_poly.pdbx_seq_one_letter_code
_entity_poly.pdbx_strand_id
1 'polypeptide(L)' 'MNLYKISQLAEQDLEDIWVYIAQNNQIAADKQIGDILNRLVKL' A
#
# COMPACT_ATOMS: atom_id res chain seq x y z
N MET A 1 14.49 2.66 -10.80
CA MET A 1 14.42 2.51 -9.33
C MET A 1 13.91 1.10 -9.04
N ASN A 2 14.81 0.15 -8.80
CA ASN A 2 14.45 -1.20 -8.36
C ASN A 2 14.39 -1.19 -6.83
N LEU A 3 13.22 -0.91 -6.27
CA LEU A 3 12.94 -1.10 -4.85
C LEU A 3 11.94 -2.25 -4.75
N TYR A 4 12.48 -3.46 -4.60
CA TYR A 4 11.78 -4.72 -4.36
C TYR A 4 10.78 -5.13 -5.46
N LYS A 5 10.96 -6.30 -6.07
CA LYS A 5 9.90 -6.90 -6.89
C LYS A 5 8.80 -7.35 -5.92
N ILE A 6 7.82 -6.48 -5.69
CA ILE A 6 6.57 -6.83 -5.05
C ILE A 6 5.90 -7.87 -5.96
N SER A 7 5.34 -8.93 -5.38
CA SER A 7 4.59 -9.90 -6.18
C SER A 7 3.32 -9.25 -6.70
N GLN A 8 2.81 -9.70 -7.85
CA GLN A 8 1.54 -9.22 -8.38
C GLN A 8 0.40 -9.37 -7.36
N LEU A 9 0.44 -10.42 -6.53
CA LEU A 9 -0.50 -10.61 -5.43
C LEU A 9 -0.39 -9.50 -4.38
N ALA A 10 0.83 -9.15 -3.98
CA ALA A 10 1.02 -8.09 -3.00
C ALA A 10 0.69 -6.69 -3.56
N GLU A 11 0.82 -6.47 -4.87
CA GLU A 11 0.28 -5.26 -5.51
C GLU A 11 -1.25 -5.20 -5.42
N GLN A 12 -1.92 -6.32 -5.69
CA GLN A 12 -3.37 -6.43 -5.60
C GLN A 12 -3.87 -6.28 -4.16
N ASP A 13 -3.17 -6.88 -3.19
CA ASP A 13 -3.49 -6.72 -1.76
C ASP A 13 -3.42 -5.24 -1.33
N LEU A 14 -2.42 -4.49 -1.82
CA LEU A 14 -2.29 -3.05 -1.54
C LEU A 14 -3.43 -2.24 -2.16
N GLU A 15 -3.85 -2.59 -3.38
CA GLU A 15 -4.98 -1.95 -4.05
C GLU A 15 -6.30 -2.21 -3.30
N ASP A 16 -6.57 -3.46 -2.91
CA ASP A 16 -7.77 -3.85 -2.17
C ASP A 16 -7.86 -3.12 -0.82
N ILE A 17 -6.74 -3.03 -0.10
CA ILE A 17 -6.65 -2.27 1.16
C ILE A 17 -6.96 -0.79 0.92
N TRP A 18 -6.38 -0.20 -0.12
CA TRP A 18 -6.60 1.22 -0.43
C TRP A 18 -8.06 1.48 -0.77
N VAL A 19 -8.65 0.68 -1.68
CA VAL A 19 -10.06 0.83 -2.10
C VAL A 19 -11.00 0.70 -0.91
N TYR A 20 -10.79 -0.28 -0.03
CA TYR A 20 -11.63 -0.48 1.15
C TYR A 20 -11.63 0.73 2.09
N ILE A 21 -10.45 1.30 2.36
CA ILE A 21 -10.35 2.46 3.26
C ILE A 21 -10.84 3.74 2.57
N ALA A 22 -10.53 3.91 1.29
CA ALA A 22 -10.85 5.11 0.51
C ALA A 22 -12.36 5.34 0.38
N GLN A 23 -13.18 4.29 0.43
CA GLN A 23 -14.65 4.39 0.49
C GLN A 23 -15.13 5.29 1.64
N ASN A 24 -14.42 5.31 2.76
CA ASN A 24 -14.78 6.09 3.94
C ASN A 24 -13.89 7.32 4.12
N ASN A 25 -12.58 7.20 3.86
CA ASN A 25 -11.62 8.28 4.05
C ASN A 25 -10.38 8.09 3.17
N GLN A 26 -10.35 8.80 2.04
CA GLN A 26 -9.24 8.75 1.08
C GLN A 26 -7.89 9.17 1.69
N ILE A 27 -7.86 10.19 2.54
CA ILE A 27 -6.62 10.66 3.20
C ILE A 27 -6.07 9.58 4.14
N ALA A 28 -6.95 8.84 4.83
CA ALA A 28 -6.54 7.72 5.67
C ALA A 28 -5.99 6.55 4.84
N ALA A 29 -6.56 6.28 3.66
CA ALA A 29 -6.08 5.25 2.75
C ALA A 29 -4.66 5.56 2.27
N ASP A 30 -4.41 6.79 1.81
CA ASP A 30 -3.09 7.24 1.36
C ASP A 30 -2.04 7.13 2.48
N LYS A 31 -2.41 7.55 3.70
CA LYS A 31 -1.53 7.42 4.87
C LYS A 31 -1.19 5.96 5.18
N GLN A 32 -2.19 5.08 5.14
CA GLN A 32 -2.01 3.66 5.46
C GLN A 32 -1.09 2.96 4.44
N ILE A 33 -1.27 3.22 3.14
CA ILE A 33 -0.39 2.68 2.10
C ILE A 33 1.03 3.23 2.24
N GLY A 34 1.17 4.53 2.50
CA GLY A 34 2.48 5.15 2.78
C GLY A 34 3.21 4.48 3.95
N ASP A 35 2.51 4.21 5.05
CA ASP A 35 3.08 3.52 6.21
C ASP A 35 3.50 2.08 5.92
N ILE A 36 2.74 1.35 5.09
CA ILE A 36 3.09 -0.02 4.65
C ILE A 36 4.36 0.02 3.79
N LEU A 37 4.40 0.88 2.78
CA LEU A 37 5.56 1.02 1.88
C LEU A 37 6.81 1.46 2.65
N ASN A 38 6.68 2.40 3.59
CA ASN A 38 7.79 2.83 4.46
C ASN A 38 8.37 1.70 5.32
N ARG A 39 7.56 0.72 5.70
CA ARG A 39 8.04 -0.48 6.42
C ARG A 39 8.78 -1.43 5.50
N LEU A 40 8.33 -1.60 4.25
CA LEU A 40 8.98 -2.47 3.27
C LEU A 40 10.39 -1.96 2.89
N VAL A 41 10.58 -0.64 2.80
CA VAL A 41 11.89 -0.03 2.53
C VAL A 41 12.87 -0.20 3.70
N LYS A 42 12.39 -0.49 4.91
CA LYS A 42 13.20 -0.69 6.12
C LYS A 42 13.60 -2.15 6.38
N LEU A 43 13.15 -3.10 5.55
CA LEU A 43 13.47 -4.53 5.62
C LEU A 43 14.61 -4.90 4.67
#